data_AF-W9S869-F1
#
_entry.id   AF-W9S869-F1
#
_cell.length_a   1.000
_cell.length_b   1.000
_cell.length_c   1.000
_cell.angle_alpha   90.00
_cell.angle_beta   90.00
_cell.angle_gamma   90.00
#
_symmetry.space_group_name_H-M   'P 1'
#
loop_
_entity.id
_entity.type
_entity.pdbx_description
1 polymer ?
#
loop_
_entity_poly.entity_id
_entity_poly.type
_entity_poly.pdbx_seq_one_letter_code
_entity_poly.pdbx_strand_id
1 'polypeptide(L)'
;MGFVGPCRKLCCEYKNDRVFANGGVVLKRKGKLKMKLHRLQRIIPGGQGLKPDQLMVHTADYILHLRLQLCVLEALLKLHDT
;
A
#
# COMPACT_ATOMS: atom_id res chain seq x y z
N MET A 1 22.70 10.46 -4.05
CA MET A 1 21.89 9.78 -5.09
C MET A 1 20.61 9.30 -4.45
N GLY A 2 19.46 9.87 -4.78
CA GLY A 2 18.18 9.49 -4.18
C GLY A 2 17.02 10.12 -4.92
N PHE A 3 16.53 9.46 -5.97
CA PHE A 3 15.28 9.87 -6.61
C PHE A 3 14.11 9.32 -5.79
N VAL A 4 13.58 10.13 -4.87
CA VAL A 4 12.18 9.98 -4.45
C VAL A 4 11.34 10.47 -5.62
N GLY A 5 11.01 9.54 -6.52
CA GLY A 5 10.17 9.85 -7.67
C GLY A 5 8.84 10.47 -7.21
N PRO A 6 8.25 11.39 -8.00
CA PRO A 6 6.96 11.95 -7.66
C PRO A 6 5.96 10.80 -7.57
N CYS A 7 5.18 10.77 -6.49
CA CYS A 7 4.00 9.92 -6.36
C CYS A 7 3.02 10.35 -7.46
N ARG A 8 3.24 9.88 -8.69
CA ARG A 8 2.42 10.20 -9.85
C ARG A 8 1.02 9.70 -9.51
N LYS A 9 0.06 10.62 -9.48
CA LYS A 9 -1.39 10.37 -9.38
C LYS A 9 -1.91 9.59 -10.61
N LEU A 10 -1.38 8.41 -10.89
CA LEU A 10 -1.85 7.47 -11.91
C LEU A 10 -1.72 6.09 -11.26
N CYS A 11 -2.78 5.45 -10.75
CA CYS A 11 -4.03 5.16 -11.43
C CYS A 11 -5.23 5.49 -10.53
N CYS A 12 -5.81 6.67 -10.71
CA CYS A 12 -7.18 6.96 -10.28
C CYS A 12 -7.91 7.67 -11.43
N GLU A 13 -7.77 7.17 -12.65
CA GLU A 13 -8.69 7.59 -13.71
C GLU A 13 -9.99 6.79 -13.55
N TYR A 14 -10.98 7.48 -13.02
CA TYR A 14 -12.35 7.02 -12.91
C TYR A 14 -12.99 7.09 -14.31
N LYS A 15 -12.79 6.06 -15.14
CA LYS A 15 -13.72 5.78 -16.24
C LYS A 15 -14.96 5.14 -15.65
N ASN A 16 -16.04 5.88 -15.74
CA ASN A 16 -17.33 5.54 -15.21
C ASN A 16 -18.18 5.09 -16.40
N ASP A 17 -17.98 3.87 -16.87
CA ASP A 17 -18.81 3.29 -17.92
C ASP A 17 -20.20 3.06 -17.31
N ARG A 18 -21.09 4.01 -17.57
CA ARG A 18 -22.50 3.96 -17.17
C ARG A 18 -23.16 2.81 -17.94
N VAL A 19 -23.53 1.74 -17.25
CA VAL A 19 -24.64 0.88 -17.67
C VAL A 19 -25.66 0.85 -16.52
N PHE A 20 -26.90 1.23 -16.85
CA PHE A 20 -28.02 1.53 -15.95
C PHE A 20 -28.72 0.27 -15.40
N ALA A 21 -29.23 0.34 -14.16
CA ALA A 21 -30.65 0.08 -13.84
C ALA A 21 -30.96 0.27 -12.34
N ASN A 22 -32.03 1.04 -12.06
CA ASN A 22 -32.92 1.03 -10.89
C ASN A 22 -32.36 1.41 -9.49
N GLY A 23 -32.53 2.68 -9.12
CA GLY A 23 -33.30 3.02 -7.91
C GLY A 23 -32.71 2.80 -6.51
N GLY A 24 -31.38 2.79 -6.32
CA GLY A 24 -30.82 2.71 -4.97
C GLY A 24 -29.36 3.16 -4.83
N VAL A 25 -29.04 3.83 -3.72
CA VAL A 25 -27.67 4.24 -3.37
C VAL A 25 -26.88 3.02 -2.84
N VAL A 26 -26.54 2.07 -3.72
CA VAL A 26 -25.81 0.86 -3.32
C VAL A 26 -24.30 1.13 -3.29
N LEU A 27 -23.79 1.39 -2.08
CA LEU A 27 -22.40 1.33 -1.57
C LEU A 27 -21.24 1.21 -2.60
N LYS A 28 -20.79 2.36 -3.11
CA LYS A 28 -19.49 2.57 -3.82
C LYS A 28 -18.22 2.25 -2.99
N ARG A 29 -18.32 1.75 -1.76
CA ARG A 29 -17.16 1.54 -0.85
C ARG A 29 -16.33 0.30 -1.20
N LYS A 30 -16.97 -0.78 -1.68
CA LYS A 30 -16.29 -2.06 -1.96
C LYS A 30 -15.24 -1.95 -3.08
N GLY A 31 -15.52 -1.17 -4.14
CA GLY A 31 -14.56 -0.93 -5.22
C GLY A 31 -13.31 -0.17 -4.75
N LYS A 32 -13.47 0.81 -3.87
CA LYS A 32 -12.34 1.61 -3.33
C LYS A 32 -11.41 0.78 -2.42
N LEU A 33 -11.98 -0.15 -1.64
CA LEU A 33 -11.21 -1.06 -0.79
C LEU A 33 -10.38 -2.04 -1.63
N LYS A 34 -10.97 -2.62 -2.67
CA LYS A 34 -10.27 -3.54 -3.59
C LYS A 34 -9.06 -2.87 -4.25
N MET A 35 -9.19 -1.61 -4.65
CA MET A 35 -8.07 -0.84 -5.22
C MET A 35 -6.96 -0.55 -4.20
N LYS A 36 -7.32 -0.23 -2.96
CA LYS A 36 -6.35 -0.05 -1.87
C LYS A 36 -5.58 -1.34 -1.56
N LEU A 37 -6.27 -2.48 -1.52
CA LEU A 37 -5.66 -3.78 -1.33
C LEU A 37 -4.74 -4.16 -2.49
N HIS A 38 -5.17 -3.95 -3.74
CA HIS A 38 -4.33 -4.20 -4.90
C HIS A 38 -3.06 -3.33 -4.91
N ARG A 39 -3.18 -2.06 -4.51
CA ARG A 39 -2.01 -1.19 -4.34
C ARG A 39 -1.09 -1.70 -3.23
N LEU A 40 -1.65 -2.17 -2.12
CA LEU A 40 -0.88 -2.74 -1.01
C LEU A 40 -0.10 -3.99 -1.45
N GLN A 41 -0.73 -4.90 -2.20
CA GLN A 41 -0.07 -6.09 -2.75
C GLN A 41 1.16 -5.77 -3.62
N ARG A 42 1.18 -4.60 -4.28
CA ARG A 42 2.32 -4.16 -5.11
C ARG A 42 3.47 -3.56 -4.30
N ILE A 43 3.18 -3.01 -3.12
CA ILE A 43 4.18 -2.35 -2.27
C ILE A 43 4.85 -3.36 -1.33
N ILE A 44 4.07 -4.31 -0.83
CA ILE A 44 4.56 -5.30 0.12
C ILE A 44 5.30 -6.42 -0.63
N PRO A 45 6.58 -6.67 -0.30
CA PRO A 45 7.34 -7.75 -0.93
C PRO A 45 6.70 -9.10 -0.62
N GLY A 46 6.52 -9.94 -1.65
CA GLY A 46 5.80 -11.22 -1.53
C GLY A 46 4.28 -11.08 -1.34
N GLY A 47 3.73 -9.87 -1.42
CA GLY A 47 2.29 -9.61 -1.22
C GLY A 47 1.39 -9.99 -2.40
N GLN A 48 1.96 -10.33 -3.55
CA GLN A 48 1.21 -10.58 -4.78
C GLN A 48 0.45 -11.91 -4.68
N GLY A 49 -0.87 -11.88 -4.90
CA GLY A 49 -1.72 -13.07 -4.81
C GLY A 49 -2.17 -13.46 -3.39
N LEU A 50 -1.71 -12.76 -2.34
CA LEU A 50 -2.18 -13.01 -0.97
C LEU A 50 -3.64 -12.59 -0.80
N LYS A 51 -4.38 -13.39 -0.02
CA LYS A 51 -5.74 -13.02 0.43
C LYS A 51 -5.67 -11.76 1.29
N PRO A 52 -6.71 -10.91 1.31
CA PRO A 52 -6.70 -9.64 2.04
C PRO A 52 -6.30 -9.77 3.52
N ASP A 53 -6.79 -10.81 4.18
CA ASP A 53 -6.55 -11.08 5.60
C ASP A 53 -5.06 -11.35 5.87
N GLN A 54 -4.47 -12.27 5.09
CA GLN A 54 -3.04 -12.61 5.14
C GLN A 54 -2.16 -11.43 4.71
N LEU A 55 -2.60 -10.66 3.70
CA LEU A 55 -1.90 -9.48 3.24
C LEU A 55 -1.77 -8.44 4.36
N MET A 56 -2.79 -8.27 5.20
CA MET A 56 -2.75 -7.32 6.31
C MET A 56 -1.78 -7.77 7.41
N VAL A 57 -1.77 -9.05 7.76
CA VAL A 57 -0.79 -9.61 8.72
C VAL A 57 0.63 -9.43 8.19
N HIS A 58 0.88 -9.85 6.94
CA HIS A 58 2.17 -9.71 6.28
C HIS A 58 2.62 -8.25 6.16
N THR A 59 1.67 -7.33 5.97
CA THR A 59 1.94 -5.88 5.98
C THR A 59 2.41 -5.41 7.35
N ALA A 60 1.77 -5.86 8.43
CA ALA A 60 2.16 -5.50 9.80
C ALA A 60 3.58 -5.98 10.12
N ASP A 61 3.89 -7.23 9.77
CA ASP A 61 5.22 -7.82 9.95
C ASP A 61 6.29 -7.04 9.16
N TYR A 62 5.97 -6.66 7.92
CA TYR A 62 6.89 -5.88 7.10
C TYR A 62 7.12 -4.46 7.64
N ILE A 63 6.09 -3.80 8.17
CA ILE A 63 6.24 -2.49 8.83
C ILE A 63 7.16 -2.62 10.05
N LEU A 64 7.00 -3.68 10.85
CA LEU A 64 7.86 -3.93 12.00
C LEU A 64 9.31 -4.16 11.57
N HIS A 65 9.53 -4.98 10.53
CA HIS A 65 10.85 -5.24 9.98
C HIS A 65 11.54 -3.93 9.54
N LEU A 66 10.85 -3.07 8.78
CA LEU A 66 11.39 -1.79 8.33
C LEU A 66 11.77 -0.88 9.50
N ARG A 67 10.93 -0.83 10.54
CA ARG A 67 11.25 -0.04 11.75
C ARG A 67 12.51 -0.53 12.44
N LEU A 68 12.66 -1.84 12.59
CA LEU A 68 13.86 -2.44 13.18
C LEU A 68 15.12 -2.09 12.37
N GLN A 69 15.05 -2.18 11.04
CA GLN A 69 16.18 -1.80 10.16
C GLN A 69 16.58 -0.34 10.36
N LEU A 70 15.60 0.58 10.44
CA LEU A 70 15.87 1.99 10.68
C LEU A 70 16.49 2.22 12.06
N CYS A 71 15.99 1.55 13.11
CA CYS A 71 16.56 1.67 14.46
C CYS A 71 18.01 1.20 14.52
N VAL A 72 18.34 0.08 13.88
CA VAL A 72 19.72 -0.41 13.81
C VAL A 72 20.61 0.57 13.05
N LEU A 73 20.14 1.05 11.89
CA LEU A 73 20.91 2.00 11.08
C LEU A 73 21.15 3.31 11.83
N GLU A 74 20.14 3.83 12.53
CA GLU A 74 20.25 5.03 13.35
C GLU A 74 21.25 4.85 14.51
N ALA A 75 21.24 3.68 15.16
CA ALA A 75 22.20 3.37 16.22
C ALA A 75 23.64 3.33 15.69
N LEU A 76 23.85 2.76 14.50
CA LEU A 76 25.16 2.71 13.85
C LEU A 76 25.65 4.10 13.42
N LEU A 77 24.77 4.94 12.88
CA LEU A 77 25.12 6.32 12.52
C LEU A 77 25.53 7.12 13.77
N LYS A 78 24.77 6.99 14.87
CA LYS A 78 25.11 7.64 16.15
C LYS A 78 26.46 7.20 16.71
N LEU A 79 26.85 5.94 16.49
CA LEU A 79 28.16 5.42 16.87
C LEU A 79 29.30 5.99 16.01
N HIS A 80 29.02 6.31 14.74
CA HIS A 80 30.02 6.83 13.80
C HIS A 80 30.13 8.36 13.86
N ASP A 81 29.09 9.06 14.33
CA ASP A 81 29.11 10.52 14.55
C ASP A 81 29.80 10.94 15.87
N THR A 82 30.26 9.97 16.69
CA THR A 82 31.18 10.17 17.84
C THR A 82 32.63 10.01 17.43
#